data_AF-A0A0G0LLG3-F1
#
_entry.id   AF-A0A0G0LLG3-F1
#
_cell.length_a   1.000
_cell.length_b   1.000
_cell.length_c   1.000
_cell.angle_alpha   90.00
_cell.angle_beta   90.00
_cell.angle_gamma   90.00
#
_symmetry.space_group_name_H-M   'P 1'
#
loop_
_entity.id
_entity.type
_entity.pdbx_description
1 polymer ?
#
loop_
_entity_poly.entity_id
_entity_poly.type
_entity_poly.pdbx_seq_one_letter_code
_entity_poly.pdbx_strand_id
1 'polypeptide(L)'
;MQVIFLQDVKNVGKKGQLKNVPDGYARNFLLARNLATQATPAAITKVKQEEEKKKVQMALGKQEIQKLADAMSGKRVVIKARAKDGKLFGSITPKEIVLEIRKQIGVEVSEKAITDG
;
A
#
# COMPACT_ATOMS: atom_id res chain seq x y z
N MET A 1 27.88 -1.50 -18.60
CA MET A 1 26.79 -2.48 -18.86
C MET A 1 25.49 -1.99 -18.26
N GLN A 2 24.40 -2.04 -19.02
CA GLN A 2 23.07 -1.70 -18.50
C GLN A 2 22.46 -2.88 -17.74
N VAL A 3 21.98 -2.59 -16.53
CA VAL A 3 21.33 -3.57 -15.65
C VAL A 3 20.05 -3.01 -15.06
N ILE A 4 19.12 -3.91 -14.73
CA ILE A 4 17.90 -3.60 -13.99
C ILE A 4 18.00 -4.23 -12.61
N PHE A 5 17.88 -3.42 -11.56
CA PHE A 5 17.97 -3.92 -10.19
C PHE A 5 16.75 -4.76 -9.81
N LEU A 6 16.98 -5.95 -9.27
CA LEU A 6 15.92 -6.83 -8.75
C LEU A 6 15.59 -6.51 -7.28
N GLN A 7 16.52 -5.86 -6.58
CA GLN A 7 16.43 -5.48 -5.17
C GLN A 7 17.05 -4.09 -4.96
N ASP A 8 16.75 -3.45 -3.83
CA ASP A 8 17.38 -2.19 -3.47
C ASP A 8 18.86 -2.42 -3.11
N VAL A 9 19.75 -1.70 -3.77
CA VAL A 9 21.19 -1.73 -3.51
C VAL A 9 21.60 -0.34 -3.01
N LYS A 10 22.00 -0.28 -1.74
CA LYS A 10 22.38 0.96 -1.05
C LYS A 10 23.39 1.75 -1.87
N ASN A 11 23.11 3.04 -2.09
CA ASN A 11 23.93 3.98 -2.85
C ASN A 11 24.13 3.66 -4.35
N VAL A 12 23.46 2.64 -4.89
CA VAL A 12 23.61 2.24 -6.29
C VAL A 12 22.30 2.38 -7.05
N GLY A 13 21.21 1.78 -6.56
CA GLY A 13 19.92 1.83 -7.25
C GLY A 13 18.79 1.16 -6.47
N LYS A 14 17.56 1.46 -6.86
CA LYS A 14 16.35 0.85 -6.29
C LYS A 14 15.84 -0.29 -7.16
N LYS A 15 15.09 -1.22 -6.58
CA LYS A 15 14.38 -2.29 -7.29
C LYS A 15 13.57 -1.72 -8.46
N GLY A 16 13.71 -2.34 -9.63
CA GLY A 16 13.09 -1.92 -10.90
C GLY A 16 13.85 -0.85 -11.67
N GLN A 17 14.85 -0.21 -11.07
CA GLN A 17 15.60 0.87 -11.72
C GLN A 17 16.56 0.33 -12.78
N LEU A 18 16.55 0.94 -13.97
CA LEU A 18 17.55 0.74 -15.01
C LEU A 18 18.74 1.67 -14.74
N LYS A 19 19.96 1.13 -14.68
CA LYS A 19 21.19 1.92 -14.54
C LYS A 19 22.32 1.35 -15.38
N ASN A 20 23.16 2.24 -15.91
CA ASN A 20 24.44 1.85 -16.47
C ASN A 20 25.49 1.78 -15.36
N VAL A 21 26.14 0.64 -15.22
CA VAL A 21 27.16 0.40 -14.20
C VAL A 21 28.42 -0.20 -14.85
N PRO A 22 29.59 -0.13 -14.19
CA PRO A 22 30.80 -0.76 -14.70
C PRO A 22 30.60 -2.27 -14.90
N ASP A 23 31.12 -2.79 -16.01
CA ASP A 23 30.91 -4.19 -16.41
C ASP A 23 31.39 -5.20 -15.37
N GLY A 24 32.56 -4.95 -14.76
CA GLY A 24 33.11 -5.80 -13.69
C GLY A 24 32.21 -5.80 -12.45
N TYR A 25 31.68 -4.63 -12.08
CA TYR A 25 30.73 -4.52 -10.97
C TYR A 25 29.41 -5.24 -11.29
N ALA A 26 28.94 -5.14 -12.53
CA ALA A 26 27.73 -5.82 -12.96
C ALA A 26 27.87 -7.35 -12.93
N ARG A 27 28.93 -7.90 -13.52
CA ARG A 27 29.14 -9.36 -13.62
C ARG A 27 29.54 -9.98 -12.29
N ASN A 28 30.53 -9.41 -11.61
CA ASN A 28 31.16 -10.04 -10.45
C ASN A 28 30.39 -9.80 -9.14
N PHE A 29 29.56 -8.75 -9.07
CA PHE A 29 28.83 -8.40 -7.86
C PHE A 29 27.32 -8.45 -8.05
N LEU A 30 26.77 -7.68 -8.99
CA LEU A 30 25.31 -7.56 -9.10
C LEU A 30 24.63 -8.82 -9.64
N LEU A 31 25.12 -9.36 -10.77
CA LEU A 31 24.58 -10.56 -11.40
C LEU A 31 24.90 -11.80 -10.56
N ALA A 32 26.15 -11.95 -10.11
CA ALA A 32 26.59 -13.08 -9.29
C ALA A 32 25.78 -13.22 -7.97
N ARG A 33 25.26 -12.11 -7.43
CA ARG A 33 24.45 -12.09 -6.20
C ARG A 33 22.94 -11.96 -6.48
N ASN A 34 22.49 -12.05 -7.74
CA ASN A 34 21.08 -11.86 -8.12
C ASN A 34 20.47 -10.52 -7.64
N LEU A 35 21.29 -9.48 -7.55
CA LEU A 35 20.85 -8.12 -7.15
C LEU A 35 20.35 -7.32 -8.34
N ALA A 36 20.79 -7.66 -9.56
CA ALA A 36 20.32 -7.07 -10.80
C ALA A 36 20.29 -8.13 -11.91
N THR A 37 19.57 -7.83 -12.99
CA THR A 37 19.57 -8.60 -14.23
C THR A 37 20.07 -7.74 -15.38
N GLN A 38 20.53 -8.35 -16.47
CA GLN A 38 20.94 -7.61 -17.65
C GLN A 38 19.73 -6.93 -18.29
N ALA A 39 19.92 -5.68 -18.72
CA ALA A 39 18.86 -4.91 -19.38
C ALA A 39 18.68 -5.34 -20.85
N THR A 40 18.16 -6.55 -21.06
CA THR A 40 17.74 -7.00 -22.39
C THR A 40 16.41 -6.35 -22.77
N PRO A 41 16.09 -6.22 -24.08
CA PRO A 41 14.78 -5.71 -24.51
C PRO A 41 13.60 -6.45 -23.85
N ALA A 42 13.72 -7.78 -23.72
CA ALA A 42 12.72 -8.60 -23.04
C ALA A 42 12.61 -8.27 -21.54
N ALA A 43 13.74 -8.08 -20.83
CA ALA A 43 13.73 -7.72 -19.42
C ALA A 43 13.13 -6.32 -19.18
N ILE A 44 13.46 -5.36 -20.04
CA ILE A 44 12.90 -3.99 -19.98
C ILE A 44 11.38 -4.04 -20.16
N THR A 45 10.89 -4.78 -21.16
CA THR A 45 9.44 -4.92 -21.40
C THR A 45 8.72 -5.59 -20.22
N LYS A 46 9.29 -6.64 -19.63
CA LYS A 46 8.71 -7.29 -18.44
C LYS A 46 8.56 -6.33 -17.27
N VAL A 47 9.60 -5.55 -16.99
CA VAL A 47 9.60 -4.59 -15.87
C VAL A 47 8.55 -3.49 -16.10
N LYS A 48 8.44 -2.98 -17.33
CA LYS A 48 7.39 -2.01 -17.69
C LYS A 48 5.99 -2.59 -17.50
N GLN A 49 5.75 -3.81 -17.94
CA GLN A 49 4.45 -4.48 -17.77
C GLN A 49 4.12 -4.70 -16.29
N GLU A 50 5.09 -5.09 -15.47
CA GLU A 50 4.89 -5.22 -14.02
C GLU A 50 4.59 -3.87 -13.37
N GLU A 51 5.30 -2.80 -13.74
CA GLU A 51 5.02 -1.44 -13.26
C GLU A 51 3.63 -0.97 -13.66
N GLU A 52 3.21 -1.19 -14.91
CA GLU A 52 1.86 -0.84 -15.37
C GLU A 52 0.79 -1.62 -14.63
N LYS A 53 0.95 -2.94 -14.48
CA LYS A 53 0.03 -3.76 -13.67
C LYS A 53 -0.08 -3.24 -12.24
N LYS A 54 1.05 -2.91 -11.62
CA LYS A 54 1.07 -2.36 -10.26
C LYS A 54 0.38 -1.00 -10.20
N LYS A 55 0.60 -0.12 -11.18
CA LYS A 55 -0.08 1.18 -11.27
C LYS A 55 -1.59 1.01 -11.41
N VAL A 56 -2.04 0.10 -12.27
CA VAL A 56 -3.47 -0.19 -12.46
C VAL A 56 -4.09 -0.72 -11.17
N GLN A 57 -3.46 -1.69 -10.49
CA GLN A 57 -3.93 -2.20 -9.21
C GLN A 57 -4.00 -1.12 -8.13
N MET A 58 -2.97 -0.27 -8.04
CA MET A 58 -2.98 0.87 -7.11
C MET A 58 -4.08 1.87 -7.44
N ALA A 59 -4.32 2.15 -8.73
CA ALA A 59 -5.37 3.07 -9.16
C ALA A 59 -6.77 2.52 -8.83
N LEU A 60 -7.01 1.24 -9.09
CA LEU A 60 -8.26 0.57 -8.73
C LEU A 60 -8.49 0.60 -7.21
N GLY A 61 -7.50 0.22 -6.42
CA GLY A 61 -7.60 0.28 -4.95
C GLY A 61 -7.84 1.70 -4.44
N LYS A 62 -7.19 2.71 -5.04
CA LYS A 62 -7.45 4.13 -4.69
C LYS A 62 -8.88 4.55 -5.02
N GLN A 63 -9.40 4.14 -6.18
CA GLN A 63 -10.79 4.46 -6.56
C GLN A 63 -11.79 3.79 -5.61
N GLU A 64 -11.57 2.54 -5.22
CA GLU A 64 -12.41 1.85 -4.24
C GLU A 64 -12.38 2.56 -2.87
N ILE A 65 -11.19 2.90 -2.38
CA ILE A 65 -11.03 3.64 -1.12
C ILE A 65 -11.71 5.01 -1.20
N GLN A 66 -11.56 5.73 -2.31
CA GLN A 66 -12.21 7.02 -2.49
C GLN A 66 -13.73 6.90 -2.49
N LYS A 67 -14.30 5.91 -3.18
CA LYS A 67 -15.74 5.64 -3.17
C LYS A 67 -16.25 5.34 -1.76
N LEU A 68 -15.51 4.57 -0.97
CA LEU A 68 -15.86 4.29 0.42
C LEU A 68 -15.80 5.57 1.27
N ALA A 69 -14.77 6.39 1.09
CA ALA A 69 -14.65 7.68 1.78
C ALA A 69 -15.81 8.62 1.43
N ASP A 70 -16.16 8.73 0.15
CA ASP A 70 -17.29 9.55 -0.33
C ASP A 70 -18.62 9.02 0.23
N ALA A 71 -18.79 7.71 0.31
CA ALA A 71 -19.98 7.08 0.88
C ALA A 71 -20.12 7.30 2.40
N MET A 72 -19.03 7.59 3.10
CA MET A 72 -19.01 7.90 4.53
C MET A 72 -19.04 9.41 4.81
N SER A 73 -18.55 10.22 3.86
CA SER A 73 -18.46 11.67 3.99
C SER A 73 -19.83 12.28 4.29
N GLY A 74 -19.89 13.12 5.32
CA GLY A 74 -21.12 13.78 5.76
C GLY A 74 -22.12 12.90 6.53
N LYS A 75 -21.87 11.59 6.67
CA LYS A 75 -22.72 10.71 7.49
C LYS A 75 -22.30 10.79 8.96
N ARG A 76 -23.28 10.70 9.85
CA ARG A 76 -23.06 10.59 11.30
C ARG A 76 -23.39 9.18 11.76
N VAL A 77 -22.49 8.58 12.53
CA VAL A 77 -22.73 7.30 13.20
C VAL A 77 -23.05 7.58 14.66
N VAL A 78 -24.19 7.10 15.14
CA VAL A 78 -24.64 7.32 16.51
C VAL A 78 -24.45 6.06 17.33
N ILE A 79 -23.49 6.07 18.25
CA ILE A 79 -23.26 4.93 19.16
C ILE A 79 -23.94 5.23 20.49
N LYS A 80 -24.89 4.38 20.91
CA LYS A 80 -25.59 4.50 22.20
C LYS A 80 -24.84 3.69 23.25
N ALA A 81 -24.41 4.34 24.33
CA ALA A 81 -23.72 3.69 25.45
C ALA A 81 -24.29 4.17 26.79
N ARG A 82 -24.21 3.33 27.82
CA ARG A 82 -24.67 3.65 29.18
C ARG A 82 -23.63 4.53 29.89
N ALA A 83 -24.09 5.61 30.50
CA ALA A 83 -23.27 6.54 31.27
C ALA A 83 -23.86 6.80 32.67
N LYS A 84 -23.01 7.13 33.63
CA LYS A 84 -23.37 7.66 34.95
C LYS A 84 -22.44 8.83 35.28
N ASP A 85 -23.02 9.93 35.75
CA ASP A 85 -22.30 11.15 36.13
C ASP A 85 -21.34 11.65 35.02
N GLY A 86 -21.77 11.56 33.76
CA GLY A 86 -20.97 11.96 32.59
C GLY A 86 -19.82 11.01 32.22
N LYS A 87 -19.62 9.91 32.96
CA LYS A 87 -18.65 8.86 32.62
C LYS A 87 -19.36 7.64 32.05
N LEU A 88 -18.83 7.12 30.94
CA LEU A 88 -19.29 5.86 30.38
C LEU A 88 -18.93 4.71 31.32
N PHE A 89 -19.82 3.72 31.45
CA PHE A 89 -19.56 2.50 32.25
C PHE A 89 -18.51 1.57 31.61
N GLY A 90 -18.10 1.85 30.38
CA GLY A 90 -17.05 1.15 29.64
C GLY A 90 -16.42 2.06 28.58
N SER A 91 -15.53 1.50 27.76
CA SER A 91 -14.92 2.21 26.63
C SER A 91 -15.59 1.79 25.32
N ILE A 92 -15.73 2.74 24.40
CA ILE A 92 -16.11 2.43 23.02
C ILE A 92 -14.86 1.96 22.30
N THR A 93 -14.87 0.71 21.83
CA THR A 93 -13.71 0.12 21.15
C THR A 93 -13.77 0.32 19.64
N PRO A 94 -12.63 0.28 18.91
CA PRO A 94 -12.63 0.33 17.44
C PRO A 94 -13.53 -0.74 16.81
N LYS A 95 -13.64 -1.92 17.42
CA LYS A 95 -14.53 -3.00 17.00
C LYS A 95 -16.00 -2.60 17.02
N GLU A 96 -16.43 -1.93 18.08
CA GLU A 96 -17.80 -1.44 18.21
C GLU A 96 -18.11 -0.34 17.21
N ILE A 97 -17.13 0.54 16.94
CA ILE A 97 -17.26 1.60 15.93
C ILE A 97 -17.41 0.99 14.53
N VAL A 98 -16.56 0.01 14.15
CA VAL A 98 -16.68 -0.70 12.86
C VAL A 98 -18.04 -1.37 12.73
N LEU A 99 -18.50 -2.05 13.78
CA LEU A 99 -19.80 -2.72 13.78
C LEU A 99 -20.94 -1.73 13.55
N GLU A 100 -20.90 -0.57 14.20
CA GLU A 100 -21.95 0.42 14.09
C GLU A 100 -21.92 1.17 12.76
N ILE A 101 -20.72 1.43 12.20
CA ILE A 101 -20.56 1.92 10.81
C ILE A 101 -21.20 0.94 9.84
N ARG A 102 -20.93 -0.37 9.98
CA ARG A 102 -21.51 -1.40 9.12
C ARG A 102 -23.03 -1.44 9.23
N LYS A 103 -23.59 -1.35 10.44
CA LYS A 103 -25.04 -1.37 10.66
C LYS A 103 -25.76 -0.13 10.14
N GLN A 104 -25.20 1.06 10.36
CA GLN A 104 -25.87 2.32 10.02
C GLN A 104 -25.60 2.78 8.59
N ILE A 105 -24.40 2.52 8.07
CA ILE A 105 -23.94 3.04 6.77
C ILE A 105 -23.81 1.92 5.73
N GLY A 106 -23.71 0.65 6.14
CA GLY A 106 -23.54 -0.49 5.24
C GLY A 106 -22.13 -0.64 4.67
N VAL A 107 -21.15 0.09 5.22
CA VAL A 107 -19.76 0.11 4.74
C VAL A 107 -18.88 -0.73 5.65
N GLU A 108 -18.02 -1.56 5.05
CA GLU A 108 -17.01 -2.33 5.78
C GLU A 108 -15.72 -1.52 5.91
N VAL A 109 -15.27 -1.33 7.15
CA VAL A 109 -14.05 -0.58 7.50
C VAL A 109 -13.16 -1.46 8.37
N SER A 110 -11.84 -1.38 8.18
CA SER A 110 -10.89 -2.08 9.04
C SER A 110 -10.72 -1.36 10.38
N GLU A 111 -10.57 -2.10 11.48
CA GLU A 111 -10.23 -1.55 12.81
C GLU A 111 -8.97 -0.68 12.77
N LYS A 112 -8.00 -1.02 11.91
CA LYS A 112 -6.73 -0.27 11.75
C LYS A 112 -6.92 1.11 11.12
N ALA A 113 -8.06 1.34 10.45
CA ALA A 113 -8.38 2.64 9.87
C ALA A 113 -8.98 3.61 10.91
N ILE A 114 -9.31 3.12 12.12
CA ILE A 114 -9.79 3.96 13.22
C ILE A 114 -8.56 4.40 14.02
N THR A 115 -8.31 5.70 14.00
CA THR A 115 -7.25 6.34 14.79
C THR A 115 -7.90 7.27 15.81
N ASP A 116 -7.40 7.23 17.04
CA ASP A 116 -7.53 8.33 17.98
C ASP A 116 -6.75 9.53 17.43
N GLY A 117 -7.44 10.66 17.27
CA GLY A 117 -6.88 11.86 16.62
C GLY A 117 -5.68 12.46 17.33
#